data_AF-A0A925RV56-F1
#
_entry.id   AF-A0A925RV56-F1
#
_cell.length_a   1.000
_cell.length_b   1.000
_cell.length_c   1.000
_cell.angle_alpha   90.00
_cell.angle_beta   90.00
_cell.angle_gamma   90.00
#
_symmetry.space_group_name_H-M   'P 1'
#
loop_
_entity.id
_entity.type
_entity.pdbx_description
1 polymer ?
#
loop_
_entity_poly.entity_id
_entity_poly.type
_entity_poly.pdbx_seq_one_letter_code
_entity_poly.pdbx_strand_id
1 'polypeptide(L)'
;MSQFLAENAASPAIKYVKHAPISTLAQRGDGDKLFFITARDPLSQYQSLYFYGCRGNGRTFRQIARSEYDHLALYDGTEAGFARWLMLIATPGGRDIIAELYPPECAELYGPVTFCFLYLSFVTPARKLPKWLDRDRLPGQYEKKRLHRHVLRCESLNDDLAALAEGDLAPFLRDPGGAAARLRESRERRNSNSKRKPITVSNELKALVQEREWFMYDVLGYPRYV
;
A
#
# COMPACT_ATOMS: atom_id res chain seq x y z
N MET A 1 19.62 -10.28 -3.76
CA MET A 1 18.50 -10.95 -3.05
C MET A 1 18.57 -10.58 -1.58
N SER A 2 17.44 -10.59 -0.84
CA SER A 2 17.46 -10.31 0.61
C SER A 2 18.36 -11.31 1.34
N GLN A 3 19.23 -10.83 2.23
CA GLN A 3 20.07 -11.68 3.09
C GLN A 3 19.21 -12.64 3.92
N PHE A 4 18.07 -12.18 4.43
CA PHE A 4 17.12 -13.01 5.17
C PHE A 4 16.68 -14.24 4.37
N LEU A 5 16.33 -14.07 3.09
CA LEU A 5 15.90 -15.18 2.25
C LEU A 5 17.05 -16.13 1.91
N ALA A 6 18.26 -15.62 1.70
CA ALA A 6 19.43 -16.46 1.44
C ALA A 6 19.74 -17.39 2.63
N GLU A 7 19.56 -16.90 3.85
CA GLU A 7 19.85 -17.62 5.10
C GLU A 7 18.73 -18.58 5.52
N ASN A 8 17.46 -18.26 5.25
CA ASN A 8 16.33 -19.03 5.78
C ASN A 8 15.60 -19.91 4.75
N ALA A 9 15.70 -19.65 3.44
CA ALA A 9 14.96 -20.42 2.44
C ALA A 9 15.50 -21.85 2.29
N ALA A 10 14.61 -22.85 2.26
CA ALA A 10 14.98 -24.25 2.07
C ALA A 10 15.51 -24.55 0.66
N SER A 11 15.12 -23.74 -0.33
CA SER A 11 15.49 -23.91 -1.73
C SER A 11 16.36 -22.76 -2.24
N PRO A 12 17.25 -23.00 -3.23
CA PRO A 12 17.99 -21.94 -3.88
C PRO A 12 17.04 -21.02 -4.65
N ALA A 13 17.39 -19.73 -4.75
CA ALA A 13 16.61 -18.84 -5.57
C ALA A 13 16.82 -19.10 -7.05
N ILE A 14 15.70 -19.36 -7.73
CA ILE A 14 15.67 -19.65 -9.16
C ILE A 14 15.81 -18.35 -9.97
N LYS A 15 15.07 -17.30 -9.57
CA LYS A 15 15.09 -15.99 -10.25
C LYS A 15 14.57 -14.91 -9.32
N TYR A 16 15.24 -13.75 -9.34
CA TYR A 16 14.76 -12.56 -8.66
C TYR A 16 14.57 -11.44 -9.68
N VAL A 17 13.33 -10.95 -9.83
CA VAL A 17 13.02 -9.81 -10.69
C VAL A 17 12.23 -8.80 -9.87
N LYS A 18 12.78 -7.60 -9.75
CA LYS A 18 12.08 -6.49 -9.11
C LYS A 18 11.08 -5.89 -10.10
N HIS A 19 9.86 -5.59 -9.62
CA HIS A 19 8.78 -4.97 -10.40
C HIS A 19 8.36 -5.77 -11.66
N ALA A 20 8.46 -7.10 -11.63
CA ALA A 20 7.95 -7.92 -12.72
C ALA A 20 6.41 -7.82 -12.80
N PRO A 21 5.83 -7.65 -13.99
CA PRO A 21 4.38 -7.67 -14.13
C PRO A 21 3.83 -9.07 -13.83
N ILE A 22 2.73 -9.13 -13.10
CA ILE A 22 1.95 -10.36 -12.90
C ILE A 22 0.98 -10.48 -14.08
N SER A 23 1.48 -10.95 -15.22
CA SER A 23 0.79 -10.85 -16.50
C SER A 23 0.12 -12.14 -16.99
N THR A 24 0.36 -13.31 -16.36
CA THR A 24 -0.12 -14.59 -16.92
C THR A 24 -0.94 -15.43 -15.94
N LEU A 25 -1.95 -16.12 -16.48
CA LEU A 25 -2.76 -17.14 -15.78
C LEU A 25 -1.92 -18.31 -15.25
N ALA A 26 -0.77 -18.59 -15.87
CA ALA A 26 0.20 -19.60 -15.40
C ALA A 26 0.80 -19.28 -14.01
N GLN A 27 0.79 -18.01 -13.59
CA GLN A 27 1.14 -17.62 -12.21
C GLN A 27 -0.01 -17.88 -11.22
N ARG A 28 -1.23 -18.08 -11.73
CA ARG A 28 -2.47 -18.29 -10.96
C ARG A 28 -2.84 -19.76 -10.78
N GLY A 29 -2.42 -20.62 -11.73
CA GLY A 29 -2.71 -22.06 -11.74
C GLY A 29 -1.65 -22.92 -11.08
N ASP A 30 -0.53 -22.32 -10.68
CA ASP A 30 0.49 -23.00 -9.90
C ASP A 30 0.09 -22.86 -8.43
N GLY A 31 -0.73 -23.80 -7.95
CA GLY A 31 -1.29 -23.79 -6.59
C GLY A 31 -0.23 -23.75 -5.48
N ASP A 32 1.03 -24.00 -5.85
CA ASP A 32 2.19 -23.99 -4.98
C ASP A 32 2.78 -22.57 -4.77
N LYS A 33 2.26 -21.54 -5.47
CA LYS A 33 2.73 -20.17 -5.33
C LYS A 33 1.96 -19.40 -4.26
N LEU A 34 2.69 -18.95 -3.24
CA LEU A 34 2.15 -18.06 -2.21
C LEU A 34 2.26 -16.59 -2.63
N PHE A 35 1.13 -15.88 -2.65
CA PHE A 35 1.06 -14.44 -2.85
C PHE A 35 0.58 -13.76 -1.56
N PHE A 36 1.28 -12.71 -1.14
CA PHE A 36 0.87 -11.81 -0.07
C PHE A 36 1.11 -10.36 -0.50
N ILE A 37 0.35 -9.44 0.09
CA ILE A 37 0.45 -8.01 -0.17
C ILE A 37 0.58 -7.27 1.15
N THR A 38 1.21 -6.10 1.14
CA THR A 38 1.21 -5.21 2.30
C THR A 38 0.13 -4.12 2.18
N ALA A 39 -0.45 -3.76 3.31
CA ALA A 39 -1.31 -2.59 3.46
C ALA A 39 -0.71 -1.69 4.55
N ARG A 40 -1.09 -0.41 4.56
CA ARG A 40 -0.71 0.55 5.60
C ARG A 40 -1.93 1.38 5.96
N ASP A 41 -1.96 1.87 7.20
CA ASP A 41 -2.87 2.90 7.65
C ASP A 41 -2.87 4.07 6.64
N PRO A 42 -4.04 4.44 6.08
CA PRO A 42 -4.08 5.41 4.99
C PRO A 42 -3.50 6.78 5.36
N LEU A 43 -3.80 7.29 6.56
CA LEU A 43 -3.28 8.60 6.99
C LEU A 43 -1.76 8.57 7.16
N SER A 44 -1.25 7.51 7.80
CA SER A 44 0.19 7.28 7.95
C SER A 44 0.90 7.14 6.59
N GLN A 45 0.25 6.51 5.61
CA GLN A 45 0.75 6.41 4.24
C GLN A 45 0.79 7.79 3.56
N TYR A 46 -0.27 8.60 3.68
CA TYR A 46 -0.31 9.95 3.14
C TYR A 46 0.76 10.85 3.74
N GLN A 47 0.91 10.87 5.06
CA GLN A 47 1.97 11.63 5.73
C GLN A 47 3.35 11.19 5.24
N SER A 48 3.56 9.89 5.08
CA SER A 48 4.82 9.36 4.54
C SER A 48 5.10 9.85 3.12
N LEU A 49 4.10 9.86 2.24
CA LEU A 49 4.21 10.35 0.86
C LEU A 49 4.43 11.86 0.81
N TYR A 50 3.68 12.62 1.60
CA TYR A 50 3.82 14.06 1.75
C TYR A 50 5.26 14.45 2.10
N PHE A 51 5.78 13.83 3.15
CA PHE A 51 7.11 14.09 3.66
C PHE A 51 8.25 13.59 2.75
N TYR A 52 7.98 12.62 1.89
CA TYR A 52 8.88 12.23 0.80
C TYR A 52 8.90 13.30 -0.30
N GLY A 53 7.74 13.84 -0.65
CA GLY A 53 7.58 14.98 -1.57
C GLY A 53 8.22 16.28 -1.09
N CYS A 54 8.16 16.59 0.21
CA CYS A 54 8.87 17.73 0.81
C CYS A 54 10.40 17.69 0.62
N ARG A 55 10.96 16.53 0.28
CA ARG A 55 12.38 16.37 -0.06
C ARG A 55 12.64 16.47 -1.57
N GLY A 56 11.67 16.94 -2.35
CA GLY A 56 11.73 16.99 -3.82
C GLY A 56 11.63 15.61 -4.49
N ASN A 57 11.18 14.57 -3.78
CA ASN A 57 11.19 13.20 -4.29
C ASN A 57 9.80 12.69 -4.67
N GLY A 58 9.78 11.72 -5.58
CA GLY A 58 8.57 10.99 -5.96
C GLY A 58 7.94 11.47 -7.26
N ARG A 59 7.06 10.63 -7.81
CA ARG A 59 6.34 10.95 -9.06
C ARG A 59 5.33 12.07 -8.85
N THR A 60 4.53 11.98 -7.78
CA THR A 60 3.52 12.99 -7.42
C THR A 60 4.13 14.38 -7.25
N PHE A 61 5.24 14.52 -6.52
CA PHE A 61 5.94 15.80 -6.40
C PHE A 61 6.31 16.37 -7.78
N ARG A 62 6.92 15.55 -8.65
CA ARG A 62 7.33 15.98 -9.99
C ARG A 62 6.14 16.35 -10.88
N GLN A 63 4.98 15.72 -10.70
CA GLN A 63 3.76 16.06 -11.42
C GLN A 63 3.18 17.39 -10.93
N ILE A 64 3.10 17.62 -9.62
CA ILE A 64 2.66 18.90 -9.04
C ILE A 64 3.62 20.03 -9.46
N ALA A 65 4.93 19.81 -9.39
CA ALA A 65 5.93 20.82 -9.78
C ALA A 65 5.89 21.20 -11.27
N ARG A 66 5.21 20.40 -12.12
CA ARG A 66 4.99 20.67 -13.55
C ARG A 66 3.56 21.12 -13.88
N SER A 67 2.72 21.22 -12.87
CA SER A 67 1.32 21.64 -13.00
C SER A 67 1.17 23.12 -12.66
N GLU A 68 -0.06 23.62 -12.68
CA GLU A 68 -0.40 24.98 -12.25
C GLU A 68 -0.42 25.17 -10.73
N TYR A 69 -0.37 24.07 -9.95
CA TYR A 69 -0.39 24.15 -8.50
C TYR A 69 0.93 24.66 -7.92
N ASP A 70 0.85 25.49 -6.88
CA ASP A 70 2.01 25.93 -6.11
C ASP A 70 2.57 24.77 -5.27
N HIS A 71 3.51 24.04 -5.86
CA HIS A 71 4.17 22.91 -5.22
C HIS A 71 4.97 23.31 -3.96
N LEU A 72 5.46 24.55 -3.85
CA LEU A 72 6.20 25.02 -2.68
C LEU A 72 5.24 25.24 -1.50
N ALA A 73 4.08 25.84 -1.76
CA ALA A 73 3.03 25.97 -0.76
C ALA A 73 2.42 24.61 -0.38
N LEU A 74 2.34 23.65 -1.30
CA LEU A 74 1.86 22.31 -0.98
C LEU A 74 2.87 21.55 -0.11
N TYR A 75 4.16 21.57 -0.46
CA TYR A 75 5.21 20.78 0.19
C TYR A 75 6.10 21.57 1.17
N ASP A 76 5.50 22.44 1.99
CA ASP A 76 6.22 23.27 2.98
C ASP A 76 6.64 22.51 4.27
N GLY A 77 6.21 21.26 4.44
CA GLY A 77 6.51 20.42 5.60
C GLY A 77 5.66 20.72 6.84
N THR A 78 4.66 21.60 6.74
CA THR A 78 3.78 22.01 7.83
C THR A 78 2.45 21.25 7.84
N GLU A 79 1.69 21.37 8.93
CA GLU A 79 0.33 20.82 9.01
C GLU A 79 -0.61 21.44 7.97
N ALA A 80 -0.49 22.75 7.74
CA ALA A 80 -1.29 23.47 6.75
C ALA A 80 -0.94 23.06 5.32
N GLY A 81 0.35 22.88 5.01
CA GLY A 81 0.79 22.34 3.73
C GLY A 81 0.28 20.92 3.50
N PHE A 82 0.38 20.06 4.52
CA PHE A 82 -0.19 18.71 4.44
C PHE A 82 -1.69 18.71 4.23
N ALA A 83 -2.43 19.58 4.91
CA ALA A 83 -3.88 19.72 4.73
C ALA A 83 -4.22 20.08 3.27
N ARG A 84 -3.59 21.12 2.71
CA ARG A 84 -3.79 21.52 1.30
C ARG A 84 -3.43 20.40 0.34
N TRP A 85 -2.29 19.75 0.57
CA TRP A 85 -1.82 18.64 -0.24
C TRP A 85 -2.77 17.43 -0.18
N LEU A 86 -3.27 17.09 1.01
CA LEU A 86 -4.18 15.96 1.19
C LEU A 86 -5.54 16.24 0.53
N MET A 87 -6.07 17.45 0.66
CA MET A 87 -7.29 17.86 -0.04
C MET A 87 -7.16 17.72 -1.56
N LEU A 88 -6.00 18.11 -2.10
CA LEU A 88 -5.73 17.93 -3.53
C LEU A 88 -5.67 16.45 -3.91
N ILE A 89 -4.92 15.64 -3.16
CA ILE A 89 -4.59 14.26 -3.56
C ILE A 89 -5.69 13.24 -3.23
N ALA A 90 -6.44 13.42 -2.14
CA ALA A 90 -7.47 12.45 -1.72
C ALA A 90 -8.81 12.64 -2.47
N THR A 91 -9.00 13.79 -3.11
CA THR A 91 -10.23 14.10 -3.86
C THR A 91 -10.10 13.72 -5.34
N PRO A 92 -11.22 13.47 -6.04
CA PRO A 92 -11.19 13.11 -7.46
C PRO A 92 -10.49 14.15 -8.34
N GLY A 93 -10.55 15.44 -7.97
CA GLY A 93 -9.94 16.55 -8.70
C GLY A 93 -8.42 16.45 -8.85
N GLY A 94 -7.72 15.80 -7.90
CA GLY A 94 -6.28 15.58 -7.99
C GLY A 94 -5.85 14.33 -8.76
N ARG A 95 -6.77 13.58 -9.38
CA ARG A 95 -6.46 12.29 -10.02
C ARG A 95 -5.35 12.39 -11.07
N ASP A 96 -5.37 13.46 -11.87
CA ASP A 96 -4.44 13.67 -12.99
C ASP A 96 -3.00 13.89 -12.50
N ILE A 97 -2.84 14.29 -11.23
CA ILE A 97 -1.55 14.46 -10.56
C ILE A 97 -0.97 13.11 -10.10
N ILE A 98 -1.80 12.13 -9.76
CA ILE A 98 -1.37 10.94 -9.01
C ILE A 98 -0.96 9.82 -9.93
N ALA A 99 -1.76 9.51 -10.95
CA ALA A 99 -1.42 8.44 -11.88
C ALA A 99 -2.26 8.48 -13.16
N GLU A 100 -1.57 8.29 -14.28
CA GLU A 100 -2.17 7.93 -15.57
C GLU A 100 -3.07 6.69 -15.51
N LEU A 101 -2.82 5.81 -14.52
CA LEU A 101 -3.55 4.56 -14.34
C LEU A 101 -4.73 4.69 -13.37
N TYR A 102 -4.96 5.83 -12.72
CA TYR A 102 -6.06 6.05 -11.78
C TYR A 102 -7.27 6.62 -12.52
N PRO A 103 -8.22 5.76 -12.97
CA PRO A 103 -9.27 6.17 -13.88
C PRO A 103 -10.26 7.08 -13.17
N PRO A 104 -10.89 8.05 -13.86
CA PRO A 104 -11.86 8.97 -13.26
C PRO A 104 -12.95 8.23 -12.50
N GLU A 105 -13.45 7.12 -13.05
CA GLU A 105 -14.53 6.36 -12.44
C GLU A 105 -14.12 5.70 -11.11
N CYS A 106 -12.86 5.26 -11.00
CA CYS A 106 -12.31 4.78 -9.74
C CYS A 106 -12.06 5.93 -8.77
N ALA A 107 -11.63 7.09 -9.30
CA ALA A 107 -11.35 8.27 -8.52
C ALA A 107 -12.60 8.86 -7.89
N GLU A 108 -13.80 8.62 -8.43
CA GLU A 108 -15.04 8.97 -7.72
C GLU A 108 -15.31 8.03 -6.54
N LEU A 109 -15.00 6.74 -6.66
CA LEU A 109 -15.42 5.70 -5.71
C LEU A 109 -14.55 5.58 -4.45
N TYR A 110 -13.24 5.71 -4.58
CA TYR A 110 -12.29 5.57 -3.46
C TYR A 110 -11.01 6.35 -3.75
N GLY A 111 -10.19 6.55 -2.72
CA GLY A 111 -8.95 7.31 -2.78
C GLY A 111 -7.76 6.55 -3.37
N PRO A 112 -6.65 7.26 -3.61
CA PRO A 112 -5.42 6.71 -4.18
C PRO A 112 -4.80 5.51 -3.45
N VAL A 113 -4.87 5.45 -2.12
CA VAL A 113 -4.25 4.37 -1.35
C VAL A 113 -5.02 3.07 -1.60
N THR A 114 -6.35 3.12 -1.53
CA THR A 114 -7.25 2.03 -1.91
C THR A 114 -7.01 1.63 -3.36
N PHE A 115 -6.93 2.60 -4.28
CA PHE A 115 -6.65 2.32 -5.69
C PHE A 115 -5.36 1.53 -5.86
N CYS A 116 -4.25 1.97 -5.24
CA CYS A 116 -2.96 1.30 -5.36
C CYS A 116 -3.00 -0.13 -4.79
N PHE A 117 -3.65 -0.31 -3.64
CA PHE A 117 -3.85 -1.62 -3.03
C PHE A 117 -4.63 -2.56 -3.96
N LEU A 118 -5.78 -2.10 -4.47
CA LEU A 118 -6.63 -2.88 -5.38
C LEU A 118 -5.91 -3.16 -6.71
N TYR A 119 -5.19 -2.19 -7.25
CA TYR A 119 -4.43 -2.36 -8.50
C TYR A 119 -3.41 -3.49 -8.37
N LEU A 120 -2.74 -3.61 -7.23
CA LEU A 120 -1.78 -4.69 -6.97
C LEU A 120 -2.43 -6.01 -6.54
N SER A 121 -3.70 -5.99 -6.15
CA SER A 121 -4.44 -7.16 -5.67
C SER A 121 -4.94 -8.08 -6.79
N PHE A 122 -4.93 -7.66 -8.05
CA PHE A 122 -5.52 -8.41 -9.15
C PHE A 122 -4.54 -8.64 -10.32
N VAL A 123 -4.74 -9.75 -11.01
CA VAL A 123 -4.20 -9.94 -12.37
C VAL A 123 -4.98 -9.03 -13.32
N THR A 124 -4.28 -8.26 -14.17
CA THR A 124 -4.85 -7.31 -15.13
C THR A 124 -5.83 -6.28 -14.54
N PRO A 125 -5.42 -5.52 -13.51
CA PRO A 125 -6.28 -4.61 -12.75
C PRO A 125 -6.93 -3.53 -13.62
N ALA A 126 -6.18 -2.96 -14.58
CA ALA A 126 -6.66 -1.91 -15.48
C ALA A 126 -7.91 -2.30 -16.31
N ARG A 127 -8.12 -3.61 -16.58
CA ARG A 127 -9.31 -4.10 -17.29
C ARG A 127 -10.49 -4.40 -16.37
N LYS A 128 -10.22 -4.61 -15.08
CA LYS A 128 -11.20 -5.13 -14.11
C LYS A 128 -11.77 -4.04 -13.22
N LEU A 129 -10.93 -3.18 -12.66
CA LEU A 129 -11.36 -2.15 -11.71
C LEU A 129 -12.39 -1.17 -12.30
N PRO A 130 -12.24 -0.68 -13.55
CA PRO A 130 -13.27 0.18 -14.15
C PRO A 130 -14.63 -0.51 -14.37
N LYS A 131 -14.73 -1.83 -14.20
CA LYS A 131 -16.00 -2.57 -14.30
C LYS A 131 -16.66 -2.81 -12.95
N TRP A 132 -15.95 -2.54 -11.85
CA TRP A 132 -16.40 -2.80 -10.47
C TRP A 132 -16.56 -1.48 -9.72
N LEU A 133 -17.31 -0.56 -10.33
CA LEU A 133 -17.53 0.81 -9.87
C LEU A 133 -18.73 0.92 -8.92
N ASP A 134 -18.78 0.04 -7.93
CA ASP A 134 -19.89 -0.03 -6.98
C ASP A 134 -19.35 -0.39 -5.61
N ARG A 135 -19.59 0.50 -4.64
CA ARG A 135 -19.13 0.38 -3.26
C ARG A 135 -19.61 -0.92 -2.61
N ASP A 136 -20.83 -1.35 -2.90
CA ASP A 136 -21.45 -2.51 -2.26
C ASP A 136 -20.98 -3.82 -2.90
N ARG A 137 -20.66 -3.81 -4.20
CA ARG A 137 -20.22 -5.01 -4.93
C ARG A 137 -18.72 -5.23 -4.84
N LEU A 138 -17.93 -4.17 -4.68
CA LEU A 138 -16.47 -4.24 -4.70
C LEU A 138 -15.89 -5.23 -3.66
N PRO A 139 -16.36 -5.29 -2.39
CA PRO A 139 -15.86 -6.24 -1.41
C PRO A 139 -16.04 -7.70 -1.86
N GLY A 140 -17.22 -8.03 -2.41
CA GLY A 140 -17.51 -9.37 -2.93
C GLY A 140 -16.67 -9.73 -4.16
N GLN A 141 -16.35 -8.76 -5.03
CA GLN A 141 -15.45 -8.98 -6.17
C GLN A 141 -14.00 -9.16 -5.72
N TYR A 142 -13.57 -8.35 -4.74
CA TYR A 142 -12.24 -8.43 -4.16
C TYR A 142 -12.00 -9.82 -3.57
N GLU A 143 -12.89 -10.31 -2.71
CA GLU A 143 -12.70 -11.62 -2.06
C GLU A 143 -12.62 -12.76 -3.08
N LYS A 144 -13.49 -12.73 -4.10
CA LYS A 144 -13.54 -13.78 -5.13
C LYS A 144 -12.35 -13.76 -6.09
N LYS A 145 -11.70 -12.61 -6.29
CA LYS A 145 -10.78 -12.42 -7.43
C LYS A 145 -9.37 -11.99 -7.06
N ARG A 146 -9.12 -11.60 -5.82
CA ARG A 146 -7.78 -11.23 -5.33
C ARG A 146 -6.78 -12.34 -5.59
N LEU A 147 -5.53 -11.95 -5.84
CA LEU A 147 -4.42 -12.86 -6.08
C LEU A 147 -3.80 -13.34 -4.78
N HIS A 148 -3.67 -12.45 -3.81
CA HIS A 148 -3.01 -12.71 -2.54
C HIS A 148 -3.93 -13.43 -1.56
N ARG A 149 -3.31 -14.29 -0.76
CA ARG A 149 -3.97 -14.98 0.36
C ARG A 149 -3.89 -14.18 1.66
N HIS A 150 -2.80 -13.43 1.84
CA HIS A 150 -2.52 -12.66 3.05
C HIS A 150 -2.36 -11.18 2.77
N VAL A 151 -2.87 -10.36 3.69
CA VAL A 151 -2.64 -8.92 3.75
C VAL A 151 -1.84 -8.64 5.02
N LEU A 152 -0.59 -8.22 4.87
CA LEU A 152 0.30 -7.89 6.00
C LEU A 152 0.23 -6.38 6.27
N ARG A 153 0.07 -5.97 7.52
CA ARG A 153 0.01 -4.56 7.92
C ARG A 153 1.42 -4.03 8.12
N CYS A 154 1.73 -2.87 7.55
CA CYS A 154 3.01 -2.20 7.78
C CYS A 154 3.24 -1.91 9.28
N GLU A 155 2.16 -1.71 10.03
CA GLU A 155 2.11 -1.40 11.46
C GLU A 155 2.46 -2.60 12.35
N SER A 156 2.32 -3.83 11.86
CA SER A 156 2.69 -5.08 12.53
C SER A 156 3.57 -5.98 11.64
N LEU A 157 4.27 -5.40 10.65
CA LEU A 157 4.86 -6.17 9.55
C LEU A 157 5.76 -7.33 9.98
N ASN A 158 6.58 -7.15 11.01
CA ASN A 158 7.46 -8.21 11.49
C ASN A 158 6.68 -9.35 12.14
N ASP A 159 5.64 -9.04 12.90
CA ASP A 159 4.78 -10.04 13.53
C ASP A 159 3.96 -10.79 12.48
N ASP A 160 3.42 -10.05 11.50
CA ASP A 160 2.68 -10.64 10.38
C ASP A 160 3.57 -11.54 9.52
N LEU A 161 4.81 -11.13 9.25
CA LEU A 161 5.81 -11.95 8.55
C LEU A 161 6.23 -13.17 9.39
N ALA A 162 6.34 -13.04 10.71
CA ALA A 162 6.68 -14.15 11.60
C ALA A 162 5.54 -15.18 11.62
N ALA A 163 4.29 -14.73 11.71
CA ALA A 163 3.11 -15.59 11.59
C ALA A 163 3.07 -16.30 10.22
N LEU A 164 3.41 -15.58 9.15
CA LEU A 164 3.50 -16.18 7.82
C LEU A 164 4.61 -17.24 7.75
N ALA A 165 5.78 -16.98 8.35
CA ALA A 165 6.91 -17.90 8.44
C ALA A 165 6.57 -19.20 9.19
N GLU A 166 5.82 -19.12 10.28
CA GLU A 166 5.33 -20.28 11.05
C GLU A 166 4.17 -21.01 10.37
N GLY A 167 3.42 -20.32 9.51
CA GLY A 167 2.27 -20.86 8.79
C GLY A 167 2.60 -21.23 7.35
N ASP A 168 2.00 -20.53 6.40
CA ASP A 168 2.03 -20.86 4.97
C ASP A 168 3.44 -20.86 4.35
N LEU A 169 4.41 -20.17 4.94
CA LEU A 169 5.80 -20.22 4.48
C LEU A 169 6.63 -21.34 5.10
N ALA A 170 6.17 -22.00 6.17
CA ALA A 170 6.95 -23.00 6.89
C ALA A 170 7.52 -24.11 5.99
N PRO A 171 6.79 -24.66 5.00
CA PRO A 171 7.33 -25.68 4.10
C PRO A 171 8.50 -25.21 3.22
N PHE A 172 8.70 -23.90 3.09
CA PHE A 172 9.72 -23.29 2.23
C PHE A 172 10.92 -22.75 3.03
N LEU A 173 10.96 -22.94 4.35
CA LEU A 173 12.01 -22.46 5.24
C LEU A 173 12.80 -23.62 5.84
N ARG A 174 14.11 -23.40 6.05
CA ARG A 174 15.00 -24.39 6.71
C ARG A 174 14.65 -24.59 8.18
N ASP A 175 14.35 -23.47 8.85
CA ASP A 175 13.96 -23.40 10.26
C ASP A 175 12.88 -22.32 10.40
N PRO A 176 11.58 -22.68 10.26
CA PRO A 176 10.47 -21.75 10.38
C PRO A 176 10.45 -21.01 11.72
N GLY A 177 10.73 -21.72 12.83
CA GLY A 177 10.71 -21.17 14.18
C GLY A 177 11.83 -20.17 14.40
N GLY A 178 13.06 -20.50 13.99
CA GLY A 178 14.19 -19.58 14.04
C GLY A 178 14.02 -18.34 13.15
N ALA A 179 13.46 -18.53 11.94
CA ALA A 179 13.14 -17.42 11.05
C ALA A 179 12.11 -16.46 11.67
N ALA A 180 11.05 -16.99 12.29
CA ALA A 180 10.02 -16.21 12.97
C ALA A 180 10.54 -15.49 14.22
N ALA A 181 11.33 -16.18 15.04
CA ALA A 181 11.99 -15.57 16.20
C ALA A 181 12.86 -14.36 15.79
N ARG A 182 13.68 -14.53 14.75
CA ARG A 182 14.52 -13.44 14.23
C ARG A 182 13.70 -12.25 13.71
N LEU A 183 12.57 -12.50 13.05
CA LEU A 183 11.68 -11.42 12.59
C LEU A 183 11.14 -10.61 13.77
N ARG A 184 10.66 -11.27 14.82
CA ARG A 184 10.17 -10.64 16.06
C ARG A 184 11.28 -9.90 16.81
N GLU A 185 12.48 -10.45 16.86
CA GLU A 185 13.64 -9.86 17.52
C GLU A 185 14.25 -8.68 16.74
N SER A 186 13.97 -8.58 15.43
CA SER A 186 14.47 -7.49 14.60
C SER A 186 13.81 -6.15 15.00
N ARG A 187 14.42 -5.47 15.98
CA ARG A 187 13.94 -4.19 16.52
C ARG A 187 14.01 -3.03 15.51
N GLU A 188 14.77 -3.17 14.42
CA GLU A 188 14.89 -2.13 13.40
C GLU A 188 13.76 -2.19 12.38
N ARG A 189 12.66 -1.48 12.66
CA ARG A 189 11.95 -0.79 11.58
C ARG A 189 12.86 0.32 11.06
N ARG A 190 13.54 0.10 9.93
CA ARG A 190 14.10 1.21 9.14
C ARG A 190 12.98 2.00 8.46
N ASN A 191 12.10 2.60 9.25
CA ASN A 191 11.29 3.70 8.78
C ASN A 191 12.24 4.91 8.65
N SER A 192 12.57 5.28 7.42
CA SER A 192 13.37 6.47 7.07
C SER A 192 12.75 7.82 7.51
N ASN A 193 11.67 7.76 8.29
CA ASN A 193 10.88 8.88 8.83
C ASN A 193 10.91 8.98 10.37
N SER A 194 11.65 8.14 11.10
CA SER A 194 11.66 8.11 12.58
C SER A 194 12.06 9.42 13.27
N LYS A 195 12.64 10.38 12.54
CA LYS A 195 13.05 11.70 13.07
C LYS A 195 12.01 12.81 12.92
N ARG A 196 10.86 12.55 12.29
CA ARG A 196 9.84 13.59 12.04
C ARG A 196 8.75 13.55 13.09
N LYS A 197 8.41 14.72 13.63
CA LYS A 197 7.20 14.87 14.44
C LYS A 197 5.99 14.53 13.56
N PRO A 198 5.05 13.68 14.03
CA PRO A 198 3.79 13.47 13.34
C PRO A 198 3.09 14.82 13.14
N ILE A 199 2.49 15.01 11.97
CA ILE A 199 1.61 16.16 11.72
C ILE A 199 0.31 15.89 12.47
N THR A 200 -0.18 16.87 13.22
CA THR A 200 -1.53 16.84 13.77
C THR A 200 -2.52 17.02 12.63
N VAL A 201 -3.53 16.16 12.57
CA VAL A 201 -4.52 16.14 11.49
C VAL A 201 -5.88 16.43 12.08
N SER A 202 -6.59 17.39 11.49
CA SER A 202 -7.92 17.80 11.94
C SER A 202 -8.94 16.66 11.77
N ASN A 203 -10.06 16.75 12.48
CA ASN A 203 -11.12 15.73 12.40
C ASN A 203 -11.77 15.70 11.02
N GLU A 204 -11.86 16.83 10.33
CA GLU A 204 -12.39 16.93 8.98
C GLU A 204 -11.50 16.18 7.98
N LEU A 205 -10.18 16.31 8.10
CA LEU A 205 -9.24 15.59 7.24
C LEU A 205 -9.19 14.09 7.55
N LYS A 206 -9.29 13.71 8.82
CA LYS A 206 -9.46 12.30 9.22
C LYS A 206 -10.72 11.71 8.59
N ALA A 207 -11.85 12.42 8.70
CA ALA A 207 -13.12 12.01 8.12
C ALA A 207 -13.04 11.88 6.60
N LEU A 208 -12.40 12.85 5.91
CA LEU A 208 -12.12 12.76 4.48
C LEU A 208 -11.33 11.49 4.15
N VAL A 209 -10.24 11.22 4.86
CA VAL A 209 -9.44 10.00 4.60
C VAL A 209 -10.27 8.74 4.84
N GLN A 210 -11.12 8.70 5.86
CA GLN A 210 -12.01 7.55 6.11
C GLN A 210 -13.08 7.37 5.05
N GLU A 211 -13.63 8.46 4.53
CA GLU A 211 -14.60 8.44 3.45
C GLU A 211 -13.97 7.97 2.15
N ARG A 212 -12.84 8.59 1.77
CA ARG A 212 -12.15 8.31 0.51
C ARG A 212 -11.50 6.94 0.53
N GLU A 213 -10.88 6.56 1.63
CA GLU A 213 -10.18 5.28 1.78
C GLU A 213 -11.03 4.23 2.49
N TRP A 214 -12.36 4.30 2.33
CA TRP A 214 -13.34 3.46 3.03
C TRP A 214 -13.03 1.97 2.96
N PHE A 215 -12.53 1.49 1.81
CA PHE A 215 -12.21 0.07 1.61
C PHE A 215 -11.17 -0.41 2.63
N MET A 216 -10.21 0.44 2.98
CA MET A 216 -9.17 0.11 3.97
C MET A 216 -9.78 -0.10 5.36
N TYR A 217 -10.82 0.65 5.72
CA TYR A 217 -11.49 0.52 7.02
C TYR A 217 -12.55 -0.59 7.01
N ASP A 218 -13.46 -0.53 6.05
CA ASP A 218 -14.66 -1.36 6.00
C ASP A 218 -14.35 -2.80 5.55
N VAL A 219 -13.33 -2.99 4.71
CA VAL A 219 -12.98 -4.31 4.14
C VAL A 219 -11.69 -4.86 4.75
N LEU A 220 -10.65 -4.05 4.92
CA LEU A 220 -9.38 -4.50 5.52
C LEU A 220 -9.33 -4.36 7.05
N GLY A 221 -10.36 -3.78 7.66
CA GLY A 221 -10.50 -3.68 9.11
C GLY A 221 -9.47 -2.78 9.78
N TYR A 222 -9.03 -1.71 9.10
CA TYR A 222 -8.26 -0.65 9.78
C TYR A 222 -9.14 0.06 10.81
N PRO A 223 -8.59 0.40 11.99
CA PRO A 223 -9.33 1.16 12.98
C PRO A 223 -9.70 2.53 12.42
N ARG A 224 -10.93 2.95 12.69
CA ARG A 224 -11.42 4.28 12.33
C ARG A 224 -10.75 5.32 13.25
N TYR A 225 -10.40 6.47 12.70
CA TYR A 225 -9.95 7.60 13.51
C TYR A 225 -11.10 8.11 14.37
N VAL A 226 -10.76 8.49 15.60
CA VAL A 226 -11.64 9.14 16.58
C VAL A 226 -11.25 10.61 16.69
#